data_AF-A0A7Y1TQA4-F1
#
_entry.id   AF-A0A7Y1TQA4-F1
#
_cell.length_a   1.000
_cell.length_b   1.000
_cell.length_c   1.000
_cell.angle_alpha   90.00
_cell.angle_beta   90.00
_cell.angle_gamma   90.00
#
_symmetry.space_group_name_H-M   'P 1'
#
loop_
_entity.id
_entity.type
_entity.pdbx_description
1 polymer ?
#
loop_
_entity_poly.entity_id
_entity_poly.type
_entity_poly.pdbx_seq_one_letter_code
_entity_poly.pdbx_strand_id
1 'polypeptide(L)' 'MAQSKKVFVFSKTEGHRHESITKGIQTIQRLGAKNDFKVFHSEDADLFIEDTLKKFNAVIFLNTTGDILNENQQ' A
#
# COMPACT_ATOMS: atom_id res chain seq x y z
N MET A 1 -10.45 -3.60 23.27
CA MET A 1 -10.09 -4.58 22.22
C MET A 1 -8.86 -4.04 21.51
N ALA A 2 -7.79 -4.82 21.36
CA ALA A 2 -6.59 -4.35 20.67
C ALA A 2 -6.91 -4.13 19.18
N GLN A 3 -6.66 -2.93 18.66
CA GLN A 3 -6.84 -2.64 17.25
C GLN A 3 -5.75 -3.35 16.44
N SER A 4 -6.15 -4.31 15.59
CA SER A 4 -5.19 -5.00 14.70
C SER A 4 -4.49 -3.96 13.82
N LYS A 5 -3.15 -4.00 13.76
CA LYS A 5 -2.36 -3.10 12.93
C LYS A 5 -2.75 -3.27 11.46
N LYS A 6 -2.83 -2.17 10.71
CA LYS A 6 -3.17 -2.18 9.27
C LYS A 6 -2.08 -1.51 8.46
N VAL A 7 -1.71 -2.12 7.34
CA VAL A 7 -0.71 -1.60 6.42
C VAL A 7 -1.38 -1.41 5.06
N PHE A 8 -1.19 -0.24 4.46
CA PHE A 8 -1.60 0.04 3.09
C PHE A 8 -0.41 -0.21 2.16
N VAL A 9 -0.53 -1.11 1.20
CA VAL A 9 0.45 -1.37 0.14
C VAL A 9 -0.04 -0.71 -1.13
N PHE A 10 0.74 0.24 -1.64
CA PHE A 10 0.45 0.99 -2.85
C PHE A 10 1.42 0.61 -3.97
N SER A 11 0.90 0.24 -5.15
CA SER A 11 1.75 -0.21 -6.28
C SER A 11 1.37 0.41 -7.62
N LYS A 12 0.79 1.62 -7.64
CA LYS A 12 0.53 2.34 -8.89
C LYS A 12 1.84 2.55 -9.64
N THR A 13 1.81 2.35 -10.95
CA THR A 13 2.95 2.60 -11.84
C THR A 13 2.46 3.42 -13.02
N GLU A 14 3.26 4.42 -13.42
CA GLU A 14 3.09 5.16 -14.66
C GLU A 14 4.23 4.78 -15.61
N GLY A 15 3.86 4.31 -16.81
CA GLY A 15 4.81 3.76 -17.78
C GLY A 15 5.11 2.28 -17.55
N HIS A 16 6.20 1.96 -16.85
CA HIS A 16 6.67 0.57 -16.72
C HIS A 16 6.07 -0.12 -15.49
N ARG A 17 5.56 -1.34 -15.69
CA ARG A 17 5.03 -2.18 -14.60
C ARG A 17 6.02 -3.28 -14.23
N HIS A 18 6.41 -3.33 -12.97
CA HIS A 18 7.36 -4.33 -12.47
C HIS A 18 6.68 -5.69 -12.23
N GLU A 19 7.19 -6.76 -12.86
CA GLU A 19 6.67 -8.13 -12.70
C GLU A 19 6.69 -8.64 -11.24
N SER A 20 7.59 -8.10 -10.43
CA SER A 20 7.76 -8.46 -9.02
C SER A 20 6.64 -7.95 -8.11
N ILE A 21 5.76 -7.04 -8.57
CA ILE A 21 4.66 -6.47 -7.77
C ILE A 21 3.77 -7.57 -7.19
N THR A 22 3.31 -8.50 -8.03
CA THR A 22 2.43 -9.61 -7.58
C THR A 22 3.08 -10.43 -6.48
N LYS A 23 4.35 -10.81 -6.66
CA LYS A 23 5.11 -11.57 -5.66
C LYS A 23 5.36 -10.76 -4.39
N GLY A 24 5.63 -9.47 -4.52
CA GLY A 24 5.80 -8.54 -3.40
C GLY A 24 4.55 -8.43 -2.55
N ILE A 25 3.37 -8.23 -3.16
CA ILE A 25 2.08 -8.17 -2.46
C ILE A 25 1.83 -9.46 -1.68
N GLN A 26 1.97 -10.62 -2.34
CA GLN A 26 1.78 -11.92 -1.70
C GLN A 26 2.74 -12.12 -0.52
N THR A 27 3.99 -11.67 -0.65
CA THR A 27 4.99 -11.77 0.42
C THR A 27 4.60 -10.90 1.61
N ILE A 28 4.16 -9.66 1.38
CA ILE A 28 3.72 -8.75 2.44
C ILE A 28 2.45 -9.29 3.13
N GLN A 29 1.50 -9.85 2.38
CA GLN A 29 0.32 -10.50 2.95
C GLN A 29 0.68 -11.68 3.86
N ARG A 30 1.63 -12.54 3.46
CA ARG A 30 2.14 -13.63 4.30
C ARG A 30 2.82 -13.11 5.56
N LEU A 31 3.60 -12.02 5.45
CA LEU A 31 4.19 -11.36 6.60
C LEU A 31 3.12 -10.77 7.53
N GLY A 32 2.06 -10.19 6.98
CA GLY A 32 0.91 -9.68 7.74
C GLY A 32 0.26 -10.76 8.58
N ALA A 33 -0.05 -11.90 7.97
CA ALA A 33 -0.61 -13.05 8.66
C ALA A 33 0.32 -13.60 9.75
N LYS A 34 1.65 -13.59 9.54
CA LYS A 34 2.64 -14.08 10.51
C LYS A 34 2.88 -13.12 11.69
N ASN A 35 2.66 -11.82 11.50
CA ASN A 35 3.01 -10.77 12.47
C ASN A 35 1.78 -9.96 12.94
N ASP A 36 0.58 -10.52 12.83
CA ASP A 36 -0.67 -9.96 13.33
C ASP A 36 -1.01 -8.55 12.81
N PHE A 37 -0.74 -8.29 11.52
CA PHE A 37 -1.20 -7.08 10.84
C PHE A 37 -1.98 -7.39 9.55
N LYS A 38 -2.99 -6.57 9.28
CA LYS A 38 -3.80 -6.66 8.07
C LYS A 38 -3.15 -5.87 6.94
N VAL A 39 -3.20 -6.42 5.75
CA VAL A 39 -2.68 -5.78 4.54
C VAL A 39 -3.85 -5.39 3.66
N PHE A 40 -3.90 -4.11 3.29
CA PHE A 40 -4.77 -3.60 2.26
C PHE A 40 -3.89 -3.19 1.09
N HIS A 41 -4.20 -3.65 -0.12
CA HIS A 41 -3.45 -3.31 -1.33
C HIS A 41 -4.36 -2.53 -2.28
N SER A 42 -3.83 -1.48 -2.90
CA SER A 42 -4.50 -0.74 -3.97
C SER A 42 -3.48 -0.07 -4.89
N GLU A 43 -3.94 0.30 -6.09
CA GLU A 43 -3.22 1.16 -7.04
C GLU A 43 -3.96 2.49 -7.24
N ASP A 44 -5.04 2.70 -6.47
CA ASP A 44 -5.86 3.91 -6.50
C ASP A 44 -5.25 5.03 -5.64
N ALA A 45 -4.81 6.11 -6.31
CA ALA A 45 -4.20 7.27 -5.66
C ALA A 45 -5.23 8.14 -4.94
N ASP A 46 -6.53 8.02 -5.23
CA ASP A 46 -7.58 8.80 -4.57
C ASP A 46 -7.76 8.40 -3.09
N LEU A 47 -7.13 7.30 -2.68
CA LEU A 47 -7.04 6.85 -1.30
C LEU A 47 -6.02 7.64 -0.46
N PHE A 48 -5.17 8.48 -1.09
CA PHE A 48 -4.26 9.39 -0.40
C PHE A 48 -4.99 10.64 0.09
N ILE A 49 -5.97 10.43 0.96
CA ILE A 49 -6.67 11.47 1.70
C ILE A 49 -6.62 11.18 3.20
N GLU A 50 -6.62 12.22 4.01
CA GLU A 50 -6.39 12.14 5.46
C GLU A 50 -7.28 11.11 6.17
N ASP A 51 -8.58 11.11 5.87
CA ASP A 51 -9.56 10.20 6.48
C ASP A 51 -9.32 8.72 6.15
N THR A 52 -8.73 8.45 4.98
CA THR A 52 -8.35 7.09 4.59
C THR A 52 -7.02 6.71 5.24
N LEU A 53 -6.02 7.57 5.19
CA LEU A 53 -4.68 7.29 5.72
C LEU A 53 -4.68 7.08 7.25
N LYS A 54 -5.52 7.79 8.01
CA LYS A 54 -5.70 7.61 9.47
C LYS A 54 -6.11 6.18 9.86
N LYS A 55 -6.65 5.38 8.92
CA LYS A 55 -7.06 3.98 9.18
C LYS A 55 -5.86 3.02 9.18
N PHE A 56 -4.71 3.45 8.69
CA PHE A 56 -3.51 2.64 8.52
C PHE A 56 -2.39 3.09 9.46
N ASN A 57 -1.54 2.15 9.86
CA ASN A 57 -0.37 2.40 10.68
C ASN A 57 0.89 2.67 9.85
N ALA A 58 0.89 2.21 8.60
CA ALA A 58 1.99 2.40 7.66
C ALA A 58 1.47 2.32 6.22
N VAL A 59 2.17 3.01 5.32
CA VAL A 59 2.02 2.90 3.87
C VAL A 59 3.32 2.33 3.30
N ILE A 60 3.23 1.34 2.42
CA ILE A 60 4.34 0.75 1.69
C ILE A 60 4.15 1.06 0.21
N PHE A 61 5.04 1.86 -0.36
CA PHE A 61 5.16 2.04 -1.79
C PHE A 61 5.93 0.85 -2.38
N LEU A 62 5.23 -0.04 -3.05
CA LEU A 62 5.79 -1.28 -3.60
C LEU A 62 6.01 -1.14 -5.10
N ASN A 63 7.27 -0.90 -5.48
CA ASN A 63 7.72 -0.84 -6.88
C ASN A 63 6.85 0.08 -7.75
N THR A 64 6.57 1.27 -7.23
CA THR A 64 5.88 2.33 -7.98
C THR A 64 6.83 2.93 -9.03
N THR A 65 6.28 3.53 -10.08
CA THR A 65 7.07 4.13 -11.17
C THR A 65 6.42 5.43 -11.62
N GLY A 66 7.22 6.46 -11.89
CA GLY A 66 6.73 7.76 -12.35
C GLY A 66 6.09 8.61 -11.25
N ASP A 67 5.34 9.63 -11.65
CA ASP A 67 4.68 10.59 -10.76
C ASP A 67 3.27 10.11 -10.37
N ILE A 68 3.25 9.20 -9.41
CA ILE A 68 2.06 8.43 -9.05
C ILE A 68 1.04 9.19 -8.20
N LEU A 69 1.45 10.28 -7.54
CA LEU A 69 0.65 11.11 -6.64
C LEU A 69 0.76 12.57 -7.05
N ASN A 70 -0.38 13.26 -7.15
CA ASN A 70 -0.39 14.70 -7.41
C ASN A 70 -0.07 15.52 -6.15
N GLU A 71 0.05 16.84 -6.30
CA GLU A 71 0.40 17.78 -5.21
C GLU A 71 -0.51 17.67 -3.97
N ASN A 72 -1.80 17.34 -4.14
CA ASN A 72 -2.74 17.20 -3.03
C ASN A 72 -2.65 15.83 -2.33
N GLN A 73 -1.95 14.87 -2.94
CA GLN A 73 -1.83 13.48 -2.47
C GLN A 73 -0.47 13.19 -1.80
N GLN A 74 0.50 14.12 -1.87
CA GLN A 74 1.86 13.97 -1.32
C GLN A 74 2.00 14.41 0.15
#